data_AF-A0A5C3KAZ4-F1
#
_entry.id   AF-A0A5C3KAZ4-F1
#
_cell.length_a   1.000
_cell.length_b   1.000
_cell.length_c   1.000
_cell.angle_alpha   90.00
_cell.angle_beta   90.00
_cell.angle_gamma   90.00
#
_symmetry.space_group_name_H-M   'P 1'
#
loop_
_entity.id
_entity.type
_entity.pdbx_description
1 polymer ?
#
loop_
_entity_poly.entity_id
_entity_poly.type
_entity_poly.pdbx_seq_one_letter_code
_entity_poly.pdbx_strand_id
1 'polypeptide(L)'
;LESLSTRTGCWMYFAIQHPSSRSPFIHFASRKLVNEAGELVEEFHKDVSRPMSAVMRADRQSSVQAVNATIQAAARAHREELRARRAESELARLKQLLAEAQKEAQGDA
;
A
#
# COMPACT_ATOMS: atom_id res chain seq x y z
N LEU A 1 -22.21 11.26 -19.96
CA LEU A 1 -21.44 10.94 -21.18
C LEU A 1 -22.30 11.03 -22.44
N GLU A 2 -23.49 10.42 -22.43
CA GLU A 2 -24.40 10.44 -23.58
C GLU A 2 -24.85 11.85 -24.04
N SER A 3 -25.22 12.73 -23.10
CA SER A 3 -25.55 14.13 -23.42
C SER A 3 -24.36 14.87 -24.06
N LEU A 4 -23.14 14.63 -23.57
CA LEU A 4 -21.92 15.24 -24.10
C LEU A 4 -21.63 14.75 -25.52
N SER A 5 -21.65 13.43 -25.75
CA SER A 5 -21.41 12.88 -27.10
C SER A 5 -22.46 13.31 -28.11
N THR A 6 -23.70 13.50 -27.66
CA THR A 6 -24.80 13.97 -28.53
C THR A 6 -24.61 15.45 -28.89
N ARG A 7 -24.22 16.28 -27.92
CA ARG A 7 -23.99 17.71 -28.13
C ARG A 7 -22.78 18.01 -29.00
N THR A 8 -21.69 17.27 -28.83
CA THR A 8 -20.45 17.51 -29.59
C THR A 8 -20.45 16.80 -30.93
N GLY A 9 -21.24 15.74 -31.09
CA GLY A 9 -21.22 14.91 -32.30
C GLY A 9 -19.87 14.25 -32.56
N CYS A 10 -19.00 14.16 -31.56
CA CYS A 10 -17.68 13.55 -31.68
C CYS A 10 -17.73 12.04 -31.46
N TRP A 11 -16.73 11.34 -31.99
CA TRP A 11 -16.42 9.99 -31.53
C TRP A 11 -15.87 10.07 -30.10
N MET A 12 -16.52 9.36 -29.18
CA MET A 12 -16.09 9.28 -27.79
C MET A 12 -16.06 7.84 -27.32
N TYR A 13 -14.92 7.47 -26.74
CA TYR A 13 -14.74 6.27 -25.93
C TYR A 13 -14.27 6.70 -24.54
N PHE A 14 -14.84 6.12 -23.50
CA PHE A 14 -14.51 6.45 -22.13
C PHE A 14 -14.52 5.18 -21.28
N ALA A 15 -13.46 4.96 -20.50
CA ALA A 15 -13.33 3.81 -19.62
C ALA A 15 -12.89 4.24 -18.23
N ILE A 16 -13.49 3.67 -17.19
CA ILE A 16 -13.12 3.88 -15.79
C ILE A 16 -12.91 2.52 -15.11
N GLN A 17 -11.78 2.40 -14.42
CA GLN A 17 -11.51 1.34 -13.45
C GLN A 17 -11.27 1.96 -12.08
N HIS A 18 -11.94 1.43 -11.05
CA HIS A 18 -11.51 1.66 -9.68
C HIS A 18 -10.49 0.57 -9.29
N PRO A 19 -9.28 0.90 -8.83
CA PRO A 19 -8.22 -0.08 -8.58
C PRO A 19 -8.62 -1.19 -7.60
N SER A 20 -9.40 -0.86 -6.57
CA SER A 20 -9.91 -1.83 -5.59
C SER A 20 -11.17 -2.57 -6.02
N SER A 21 -11.76 -2.23 -7.19
CA SER A 21 -12.94 -2.95 -7.66
C SER A 21 -12.61 -4.40 -7.99
N ARG A 22 -13.58 -5.29 -7.76
CA ARG A 22 -13.52 -6.69 -8.19
C ARG A 22 -14.11 -6.90 -9.59
N SER A 23 -14.83 -5.91 -10.10
CA SER A 23 -15.41 -5.94 -11.43
C SER A 23 -14.40 -5.46 -12.49
N PRO A 24 -14.58 -5.88 -13.76
CA PRO A 24 -13.93 -5.23 -14.90
C PRO A 24 -14.26 -3.74 -14.99
N PHE A 25 -13.50 -3.03 -15.83
CA PHE A 25 -13.71 -1.61 -16.06
C PHE A 25 -15.03 -1.37 -16.77
N ILE A 26 -15.68 -0.27 -16.40
CA ILE A 26 -16.90 0.17 -17.05
C ILE A 26 -16.48 1.06 -18.21
N HIS A 27 -17.15 0.92 -19.35
CA HIS A 27 -16.89 1.75 -20.51
C HIS A 27 -18.17 2.30 -21.13
N PHE A 28 -17.98 3.36 -21.90
CA PHE A 28 -19.00 4.03 -22.69
C PHE A 28 -18.41 4.31 -24.08
N ALA A 29 -19.16 3.96 -25.12
CA ALA A 29 -18.88 4.35 -26.50
C ALA A 29 -20.06 5.17 -27.03
N SER A 30 -19.78 6.32 -27.65
CA SER A 30 -20.82 7.13 -28.27
C SER A 30 -21.49 6.40 -29.43
N ARG A 31 -22.80 6.65 -29.66
CA ARG A 31 -23.54 6.07 -30.79
C ARG A 31 -22.86 6.32 -32.13
N LYS A 32 -22.30 7.52 -32.34
CA LYS A 32 -21.59 7.87 -33.57
C LYS A 32 -20.35 6.99 -33.79
N LEU A 33 -19.52 6.81 -32.75
CA LEU A 33 -18.37 5.91 -32.81
C LEU A 33 -18.78 4.46 -33.10
N VAL A 34 -19.83 3.96 -32.43
CA VAL A 34 -20.33 2.59 -32.65
C VAL A 34 -20.83 2.40 -34.08
N ASN A 35 -21.55 3.38 -34.62
CA ASN A 35 -22.16 3.28 -35.95
C ASN A 35 -21.16 3.50 -37.10
N GLU A 36 -20.18 4.39 -36.92
CA GLU A 36 -19.26 4.79 -37.99
C GLU A 36 -17.91 4.08 -37.94
N ALA A 37 -17.49 3.61 -36.77
CA ALA A 37 -16.20 2.96 -36.58
C ALA A 37 -16.24 1.92 -35.45
N GLY A 38 -17.22 1.01 -35.50
CA GLY A 38 -17.42 -0.02 -34.46
C GLY A 38 -16.19 -0.89 -34.21
N GLU A 39 -15.38 -1.17 -35.23
CA GLU A 39 -14.13 -1.94 -35.10
C GLU A 39 -13.11 -1.26 -34.16
N LEU A 40 -13.05 0.08 -34.18
CA LEU A 40 -12.19 0.86 -33.28
C LEU A 40 -12.63 0.76 -31.82
N VAL A 41 -13.91 0.48 -31.55
CA VAL A 41 -14.40 0.31 -30.16
C VAL A 41 -13.75 -0.92 -29.53
N GLU A 42 -13.64 -2.00 -30.27
CA GLU A 42 -13.02 -3.24 -29.81
C GLU A 42 -11.50 -3.07 -29.63
N GLU A 43 -10.85 -2.34 -30.55
CA GLU A 43 -9.44 -2.00 -30.43
C GLU A 43 -9.17 -1.15 -29.19
N PHE A 44 -9.93 -0.06 -28.99
CA PHE A 44 -9.81 0.77 -27.80
C PHE A 44 -10.05 -0.04 -26.53
N HIS A 45 -11.04 -0.93 -26.52
CA HIS A 45 -11.32 -1.79 -25.37
C HIS A 45 -10.13 -2.70 -25.03
N LYS A 46 -9.48 -3.30 -26.04
CA LYS A 46 -8.26 -4.09 -25.83
C LYS A 46 -7.11 -3.23 -25.32
N ASP A 47 -6.93 -2.05 -25.89
CA ASP A 47 -5.85 -1.13 -25.51
C ASP A 47 -5.98 -0.63 -24.08
N VAL A 48 -7.20 -0.30 -23.62
CA VAL A 48 -7.42 0.12 -22.23
C VAL A 48 -7.41 -1.03 -21.24
N SER A 49 -7.68 -2.27 -21.66
CA SER A 49 -7.73 -3.42 -20.73
C SER A 49 -6.40 -3.68 -20.02
N ARG A 50 -5.29 -3.53 -20.73
CA ARG A 50 -3.93 -3.76 -20.22
C ARG A 50 -3.52 -2.77 -19.13
N PRO A 51 -3.58 -1.43 -19.35
CA PRO A 51 -3.24 -0.46 -18.31
C PRO A 51 -4.19 -0.56 -17.11
N MET A 52 -5.50 -0.74 -17.32
CA MET A 52 -6.44 -0.91 -16.20
C MET A 52 -6.09 -2.13 -15.34
N SER A 53 -5.77 -3.26 -15.97
CA SER A 53 -5.31 -4.48 -15.27
C SER A 53 -3.96 -4.29 -14.58
N ALA A 54 -3.07 -3.47 -15.13
CA ALA A 54 -1.80 -3.14 -14.51
C ALA A 54 -2.00 -2.31 -13.24
N VAL A 55 -2.87 -1.29 -13.29
CA VAL A 55 -3.22 -0.45 -12.13
C VAL A 55 -3.83 -1.30 -11.01
N MET A 56 -4.76 -2.20 -11.34
CA MET A 56 -5.36 -3.11 -10.34
C MET A 56 -4.32 -4.04 -9.69
N ARG A 57 -3.37 -4.56 -10.47
CA ARG A 57 -2.29 -5.41 -9.95
C ARG A 57 -1.34 -4.62 -9.04
N ALA A 58 -0.97 -3.41 -9.45
CA ALA A 58 -0.13 -2.52 -8.66
C ALA A 58 -0.79 -2.16 -7.32
N ASP A 59 -2.09 -1.85 -7.33
CA ASP A 59 -2.85 -1.55 -6.11
C ASP A 59 -2.89 -2.73 -5.13
N ARG A 60 -3.13 -3.94 -5.63
CA ARG A 60 -3.08 -5.17 -4.81
C ARG A 60 -1.69 -5.40 -4.23
N GLN A 61 -0.65 -5.23 -5.05
CA GLN A 61 0.72 -5.41 -4.61
C GLN A 61 1.11 -4.38 -3.54
N SER A 62 0.74 -3.12 -3.75
CA SER A 62 0.94 -2.03 -2.80
C SER A 62 0.26 -2.33 -1.46
N SER A 63 -0.99 -2.80 -1.50
CA SER A 63 -1.75 -3.19 -0.30
C SER A 63 -1.05 -4.30 0.49
N VAL A 64 -0.55 -5.35 -0.20
CA VAL A 64 0.19 -6.45 0.45
C VAL A 64 1.51 -5.95 1.03
N GLN A 65 2.24 -5.09 0.31
CA GLN A 65 3.49 -4.51 0.79
C GLN A 65 3.28 -3.65 2.03
N ALA A 66 2.21 -2.85 2.09
CA ALA A 66 1.86 -2.04 3.25
C ALA A 66 1.57 -2.90 4.49
N VAL A 67 0.81 -3.98 4.32
CA VAL A 67 0.54 -4.95 5.40
C VAL A 67 1.84 -5.58 5.89
N ASN A 68 2.70 -6.05 4.98
CA ASN A 68 3.99 -6.65 5.33
C ASN A 68 4.92 -5.67 6.06
N ALA A 69 4.98 -4.42 5.61
CA ALA A 69 5.75 -3.37 6.27
C ALA A 69 5.28 -3.16 7.72
N THR A 70 3.96 -3.18 7.94
CA THR A 70 3.35 -3.03 9.27
C THR A 70 3.73 -4.19 10.19
N ILE A 71 3.64 -5.43 9.69
CA ILE A 71 4.03 -6.64 10.44
C ILE A 71 5.53 -6.59 10.81
N GLN A 72 6.39 -6.20 9.86
CA GLN A 72 7.82 -6.09 10.10
C GLN A 72 8.15 -4.99 11.11
N ALA A 73 7.47 -3.84 11.04
CA ALA A 73 7.64 -2.75 11.99
C ALA A 73 7.26 -3.19 13.41
N ALA A 74 6.12 -3.88 13.57
CA ALA A 74 5.70 -4.42 14.86
C ALA A 74 6.71 -5.44 15.43
N ALA A 75 7.22 -6.35 14.59
CA ALA A 75 8.21 -7.33 14.99
C ALA A 75 9.58 -6.70 15.33
N ARG A 76 9.94 -5.56 14.73
CA ARG A 76 11.13 -4.79 15.11
C ARG A 76 10.92 -4.09 16.44
N ALA A 77 9.80 -3.38 16.60
CA ALA A 77 9.46 -2.69 17.84
C ALA A 77 9.48 -3.64 19.05
N HIS A 78 8.85 -4.82 18.91
CA HIS A 78 8.86 -5.82 19.98
C HIS A 78 10.26 -6.33 20.33
N ARG A 79 11.12 -6.55 19.32
CA ARG A 79 12.51 -6.97 19.55
C ARG A 79 13.33 -5.90 20.26
N GLU A 80 13.17 -4.64 19.88
CA GLU A 80 13.86 -3.54 20.56
C GLU A 80 13.34 -3.34 21.98
N GLU A 81 12.03 -3.51 22.22
CA GLU A 81 11.46 -3.45 23.57
C GLU A 81 12.05 -4.56 24.47
N LEU A 82 12.14 -5.79 23.97
CA LEU A 82 12.77 -6.89 24.71
C LEU A 82 14.25 -6.61 25.00
N ARG A 83 14.97 -5.99 24.06
CA ARG A 83 16.38 -5.60 24.26
C ARG A 83 16.50 -4.51 25.32
N ALA A 84 15.65 -3.48 25.27
CA ALA A 84 15.60 -2.41 26.24
C ALA A 84 15.34 -2.96 27.64
N ARG A 85 14.32 -3.82 27.81
CA ARG A 85 14.01 -4.47 29.11
C ARG A 85 15.17 -5.27 29.67
N ARG A 86 15.90 -6.01 28.81
CA ARG A 86 17.09 -6.77 29.23
C ARG A 86 18.23 -5.85 29.65
N ALA A 87 18.48 -4.79 28.89
CA ALA A 87 19.50 -3.80 29.21
C ALA A 87 19.19 -3.06 30.52
N GLU A 88 17.93 -2.69 30.75
CA GLU A 88 17.46 -2.08 32.00
C GLU A 88 17.66 -3.02 33.20
N SER A 89 17.33 -4.30 33.03
CA SER A 89 17.50 -5.31 34.08
C SER A 89 18.97 -5.51 34.45
N GLU A 90 19.86 -5.59 33.44
CA GLU A 90 21.29 -5.74 33.69
C GLU A 90 21.90 -4.47 34.30
N LEU A 91 21.46 -3.30 33.86
CA LEU A 91 21.91 -2.02 34.41
C LEU A 91 21.49 -1.88 35.88
N ALA A 92 20.29 -2.32 36.25
CA ALA A 92 19.85 -2.38 37.65
C ALA A 92 20.74 -3.32 38.47
N ARG A 93 21.07 -4.50 37.95
CA ARG A 93 21.96 -5.47 38.60
C ARG A 93 23.36 -4.90 38.83
N LEU A 94 23.97 -4.30 37.80
CA LEU A 94 25.30 -3.71 37.90
C LEU A 94 25.35 -2.54 38.89
N LYS A 95 24.29 -1.72 38.95
CA LYS A 95 24.17 -0.64 39.95
C LYS A 95 24.13 -1.18 41.38
N GLN A 96 23.43 -2.29 41.63
CA GLN A 96 23.42 -2.92 42.95
C GLN A 96 24.82 -3.41 43.33
N LEU A 97 25.51 -4.14 42.44
CA LEU A 97 26.86 -4.63 42.69
C LEU A 97 27.86 -3.49 42.96
N LEU A 98 27.77 -2.39 42.20
CA LEU A 98 28.61 -1.21 42.44
C LEU A 98 28.33 -0.57 43.82
N ALA A 99 27.06 -0.47 44.22
CA ALA A 99 26.69 0.09 45.51
C ALA A 99 27.17 -0.79 46.68
N GLU A 100 27.18 -2.11 46.51
CA GLU A 100 27.73 -3.06 47.49
C GLU A 100 29.25 -2.92 47.60
N ALA A 101 29.97 -2.95 46.48
CA ALA A 101 31.43 -2.78 46.46
C ALA A 101 31.90 -1.42 47.02
N GLN A 102 31.14 -0.34 46.79
CA GLN A 102 31.44 0.97 47.36
C GLN A 102 31.24 1.01 48.87
N LYS A 103 30.26 0.29 49.42
CA LYS A 103 30.07 0.17 50.88
C LYS A 103 31.20 -0.62 51.52
N GLU A 104 31.63 -1.71 50.89
CA GLU A 104 32.80 -2.48 51.36
C GLU A 104 34.06 -1.62 51.36
N ALA A 105 34.32 -0.87 50.29
CA ALA A 105 35.47 0.02 50.18
C ALA A 105 35.46 1.21 51.18
N GLN A 106 34.29 1.60 51.71
CA GLN A 106 34.15 2.64 52.73
C GLN A 106 34.19 2.11 54.17
N GLY A 107 34.05 0.79 54.38
CA GLY A 107 34.12 0.15 55.69
C GLY A 107 35.53 -0.25 56.15
N ASP A 108 36.50 -0.25 55.23
CA ASP A 108 37.92 -0.60 55.47
C ASP A 108 38.83 0.62 55.71
N ALA A 109 38.26 1.82 55.91
CA ALA A 109 38.97 3.07 56.24
C ALA A 109 38.64 3.56 57.66
#